data_AF-A0A5R2MY96-F1
#
_entry.id   AF-A0A5R2MY96-F1
#
_cell.length_a   1.000
_cell.length_b   1.000
_cell.length_c   1.000
_cell.angle_alpha   90.00
_cell.angle_beta   90.00
_cell.angle_gamma   90.00
#
_symmetry.space_group_name_H-M   'P 1'
#
loop_
_entity.id
_entity.type
_entity.pdbx_description
1 polymer ?
#
loop_
_entity_poly.entity_id
_entity_poly.type
_entity_poly.pdbx_seq_one_letter_code
_entity_poly.pdbx_strand_id
1 'polypeptide(L)'
;HVSKAALYADRRQGLGPLTVVSTGTWVVVLNPDCPLEALDHERDMLVNVDVDGGPVPTIRFMGGREFAVISGGWQGAIPLGSIQQALDAGLMALPSFAPGGPISDRSGEIIGGTPS
;
A
#
# COMPACT_ATOMS: atom_id res chain seq x y z
N HIS A 1 -17.66 -0.33 -1.09
CA HIS A 1 -16.37 -0.76 -0.50
C HIS A 1 -15.98 0.25 0.57
N VAL A 2 -15.38 -0.18 1.69
CA VAL A 2 -15.14 0.67 2.88
C VAL A 2 -14.30 1.92 2.57
N SER A 3 -13.29 1.79 1.70
CA SER A 3 -12.47 2.92 1.24
C SER A 3 -13.24 4.00 0.47
N LYS A 4 -14.27 3.63 -0.29
CA LYS A 4 -15.15 4.62 -0.95
C LYS A 4 -16.06 5.35 0.04
N ALA A 5 -16.51 4.64 1.08
CA ALA A 5 -17.34 5.23 2.14
C ALA A 5 -16.53 6.23 2.99
N ALA A 6 -15.26 5.92 3.30
CA ALA A 6 -14.35 6.83 3.97
C ALA A 6 -14.09 8.09 3.13
N LEU A 7 -13.77 7.93 1.84
CA LEU A 7 -13.57 9.06 0.92
C LEU A 7 -14.80 9.98 0.85
N TYR A 8 -16.01 9.40 0.81
CA TYR A 8 -17.25 10.17 0.80
C TYR A 8 -17.49 10.94 2.10
N ALA A 9 -17.29 10.28 3.25
CA ALA A 9 -17.47 10.90 4.55
C ALA A 9 -16.55 12.11 4.73
N ASP A 10 -15.30 12.01 4.30
CA ASP A 10 -14.31 13.07 4.47
C ASP A 10 -14.50 14.22 3.48
N ARG A 11 -14.85 13.94 2.21
CA ARG A 11 -15.21 14.99 1.24
C ARG A 11 -16.37 15.84 1.71
N ARG A 12 -17.36 15.23 2.38
CA ARG A 12 -18.52 15.95 2.91
C ARG A 12 -18.17 16.92 4.05
N GLN A 13 -17.01 16.73 4.68
CA GLN A 13 -16.49 17.62 5.73
C GLN A 13 -15.69 18.81 5.16
N GLY A 14 -15.44 18.86 3.85
CA GLY A 14 -14.80 20.01 3.20
C GLY A 14 -13.31 20.17 3.53
N LEU A 15 -12.61 19.09 3.90
CA LEU A 15 -11.24 19.13 4.42
C LEU A 15 -10.14 19.40 3.38
N GLY A 16 -10.49 19.76 2.14
CA GLY A 16 -9.55 20.01 1.05
C GLY A 16 -9.03 18.75 0.36
N PRO A 17 -7.89 18.82 -0.37
CA PRO A 17 -7.25 17.69 -1.03
C PRO A 17 -7.03 16.51 -0.07
N LEU A 18 -7.43 15.31 -0.47
CA LEU A 18 -7.38 14.13 0.41
C LEU A 18 -6.99 12.88 -0.38
N THR A 19 -6.07 12.12 0.20
CA THR A 19 -5.77 10.75 -0.24
C THR A 19 -6.19 9.77 0.85
N VAL A 20 -7.00 8.77 0.48
CA VAL A 20 -7.43 7.71 1.38
C VAL A 20 -6.55 6.49 1.17
N VAL A 21 -5.96 5.98 2.25
CA VAL A 21 -5.22 4.70 2.25
C VAL A 21 -5.98 3.72 3.12
N SER A 22 -6.51 2.66 2.51
CA SER A 22 -7.12 1.54 3.22
C SER A 22 -6.14 0.37 3.23
N THR A 23 -5.93 -0.22 4.41
CA THR A 23 -5.01 -1.34 4.62
C THR A 23 -5.76 -2.62 4.99
N GLY A 24 -5.24 -3.76 4.55
CA GLY A 24 -5.80 -5.10 4.76
C GLY A 24 -5.06 -6.09 3.86
N THR A 25 -5.73 -7.17 3.42
CA THR A 25 -5.16 -8.05 2.38
C THR A 25 -4.73 -7.26 1.15
N TRP A 26 -5.55 -6.28 0.76
CA TRP A 26 -5.22 -5.26 -0.22
C TRP A 26 -4.97 -3.95 0.49
N VAL A 27 -3.88 -3.29 0.13
CA VAL A 27 -3.73 -1.86 0.32
C VAL A 27 -4.33 -1.19 -0.90
N VAL A 28 -5.23 -0.24 -0.68
CA VAL A 28 -5.91 0.52 -1.73
C VAL A 28 -5.75 2.00 -1.42
N VAL A 29 -5.14 2.73 -2.35
CA VAL A 29 -4.89 4.17 -2.25
C VAL A 29 -5.79 4.88 -3.26
N LEU A 30 -6.61 5.80 -2.79
CA LEU A 30 -7.52 6.60 -3.60
C LEU A 30 -7.11 8.06 -3.50
N ASN A 31 -6.78 8.67 -4.63
CA ASN A 31 -6.41 10.08 -4.69
C ASN A 31 -7.21 10.77 -5.79
N PRO A 32 -8.28 11.51 -5.46
CA PRO A 32 -9.08 12.19 -6.45
C PRO A 32 -8.39 13.35 -7.17
N ASP A 33 -7.31 13.89 -6.61
CA ASP A 33 -6.54 14.97 -7.21
C ASP A 33 -5.45 14.44 -8.17
N CYS A 34 -5.31 13.12 -8.29
CA CYS A 34 -4.41 12.49 -9.26
C CYS A 34 -4.99 12.63 -10.68
N PRO A 35 -4.23 13.16 -11.66
CA PRO A 35 -4.65 13.19 -13.05
C PRO A 35 -4.90 11.77 -13.57
N LEU A 36 -5.96 11.59 -14.36
CA LEU A 36 -6.30 10.27 -14.91
C LEU A 36 -5.23 9.77 -15.89
N GLU A 37 -4.53 10.68 -16.56
CA GLU A 37 -3.45 10.41 -17.50
C GLU A 37 -2.18 9.88 -16.80
N ALA A 38 -2.08 10.03 -15.48
CA ALA A 38 -0.99 9.47 -14.69
C ALA A 38 -1.20 7.99 -14.33
N LEU A 39 -2.37 7.42 -14.65
CA LEU A 39 -2.69 6.02 -14.35
C LEU A 39 -1.99 5.08 -15.33
N ASP A 40 -1.30 4.09 -14.77
CA ASP A 40 -0.61 3.04 -15.50
C ASP A 40 -1.24 1.68 -15.16
N HIS A 41 -1.93 1.09 -16.14
CA HIS A 41 -2.56 -0.22 -16.00
C HIS A 41 -1.58 -1.34 -15.65
N GLU A 42 -0.31 -1.25 -16.07
CA GLU A 42 0.72 -2.24 -15.76
C GLU A 42 1.14 -2.19 -14.28
N ARG A 43 0.76 -1.12 -13.57
CA ARG A 43 1.06 -0.88 -12.15
C ARG A 43 -0.13 -1.08 -11.23
N ASP A 44 -1.16 -1.81 -11.70
CA ASP A 44 -2.39 -2.08 -10.96
C ASP A 44 -3.10 -0.76 -10.53
N MET A 45 -3.05 0.23 -11.43
CA MET A 45 -3.77 1.49 -11.30
C MET A 45 -5.05 1.45 -12.11
N LEU A 46 -6.13 2.00 -11.54
CA LEU A 46 -7.47 1.98 -12.14
C LEU A 46 -8.30 3.16 -11.67
N VAL A 47 -9.41 3.39 -12.36
CA VAL A 47 -10.42 4.38 -11.97
C VAL A 47 -11.56 3.68 -11.24
N ASN A 48 -11.78 4.06 -9.99
CA ASN A 48 -13.01 3.77 -9.28
C ASN A 48 -14.04 4.87 -9.53
N VAL A 49 -15.30 4.58 -9.22
CA VAL A 49 -16.36 5.60 -9.17
C VAL A 49 -16.73 5.88 -7.71
N ASP A 50 -16.84 7.14 -7.31
CA ASP A 50 -17.38 7.52 -6.00
C ASP A 50 -18.92 7.39 -5.96
N VAL A 51 -19.55 7.78 -4.85
CA VAL A 51 -21.01 7.65 -4.70
C VAL A 51 -21.80 8.69 -5.49
N ASP A 52 -21.16 9.78 -5.90
CA ASP A 52 -21.76 10.85 -6.71
C ASP A 52 -21.52 10.60 -8.22
N GLY A 53 -20.89 9.48 -8.58
CA GLY A 53 -20.59 9.11 -9.97
C GLY A 53 -19.27 9.67 -10.50
N GLY A 54 -18.47 10.34 -9.67
CA GLY A 54 -17.20 10.94 -10.05
C GLY A 54 -16.06 9.91 -10.16
N PRO A 55 -15.08 10.13 -11.06
CA PRO A 55 -13.91 9.27 -11.16
C PRO A 55 -13.00 9.43 -9.94
N VAL A 56 -12.45 8.31 -9.49
CA VAL A 56 -11.52 8.24 -8.37
C VAL A 56 -10.30 7.41 -8.78
N PRO A 57 -9.22 8.06 -9.22
CA PRO A 57 -7.92 7.42 -9.44
C PRO A 57 -7.52 6.58 -8.23
N THR A 58 -7.13 5.34 -8.49
CA THR A 58 -6.84 4.33 -7.47
C THR A 58 -5.61 3.53 -7.88
N ILE A 59 -4.73 3.24 -6.91
CA ILE A 59 -3.72 2.20 -7.02
C ILE A 59 -3.93 1.18 -5.89
N ARG A 60 -3.60 -0.08 -6.15
CA ARG A 60 -3.79 -1.16 -5.20
C ARG A 60 -2.65 -2.17 -5.28
N PHE A 61 -2.31 -2.79 -4.16
CA PHE A 61 -1.35 -3.90 -4.09
C PHE A 61 -1.67 -4.80 -2.89
N MET A 62 -1.17 -6.03 -2.87
CA MET A 62 -1.53 -7.02 -1.83
C MET A 62 -0.69 -6.88 -0.55
N GLY A 63 -0.60 -5.69 0.05
CA GLY A 63 0.30 -5.42 1.17
C GLY A 63 0.15 -6.35 2.37
N GLY A 64 -1.07 -6.77 2.72
CA GLY A 64 -1.27 -7.77 3.78
C GLY A 64 -0.73 -9.16 3.43
N ARG A 65 -0.74 -9.54 2.16
CA ARG A 65 -0.15 -10.79 1.67
C ARG A 65 1.38 -10.70 1.65
N GLU A 66 1.93 -9.56 1.22
CA GLU A 66 3.38 -9.33 1.29
C GLU A 66 3.89 -9.42 2.72
N PHE A 67 3.23 -8.75 3.66
CA PHE A 67 3.55 -8.85 5.09
C PHE A 67 3.47 -10.29 5.60
N ALA A 68 2.44 -11.05 5.24
CA ALA A 68 2.30 -12.44 5.66
C ALA A 68 3.45 -13.34 5.17
N VAL A 69 3.95 -13.10 3.95
CA VAL A 69 5.12 -13.81 3.40
C VAL A 69 6.39 -13.42 4.14
N ILE A 70 6.67 -12.12 4.28
CA ILE A 70 7.90 -11.62 4.91
C ILE A 70 7.98 -12.02 6.39
N SER A 71 6.87 -11.89 7.13
CA SER A 71 6.81 -12.21 8.56
C SER A 71 6.89 -13.71 8.86
N GLY A 72 6.63 -14.58 7.88
CA GLY A 72 6.57 -16.02 8.08
C GLY A 72 5.54 -16.46 9.14
N GLY A 73 4.51 -15.64 9.39
CA GLY A 73 3.51 -15.90 10.43
C GLY A 73 3.96 -15.52 11.86
N TRP A 74 5.06 -14.77 12.00
CA TRP A 74 5.49 -14.24 13.31
C TRP A 74 4.40 -13.38 13.97
N GLN A 75 4.09 -13.69 15.22
CA GLN A 75 3.08 -12.99 16.04
C GLN A 75 3.63 -12.51 17.39
N GLY A 76 4.93 -12.69 17.62
CA GLY A 76 5.58 -12.26 18.86
C GLY A 76 5.82 -10.76 18.91
N ALA A 77 6.15 -10.26 20.10
CA ALA A 77 6.59 -8.87 20.25
C ALA A 77 7.88 -8.62 19.46
N ILE A 78 7.99 -7.46 18.83
CA ILE A 78 9.20 -6.97 18.19
C ILE A 78 9.85 -5.98 19.17
N PRO A 79 11.00 -6.32 19.78
CA PRO A 79 11.70 -5.38 20.65
C PRO A 79 12.13 -4.14 19.86
N LEU A 80 12.03 -2.96 20.47
CA LEU A 80 12.49 -1.72 19.84
C LEU A 80 13.97 -1.79 19.40
N GLY A 81 14.81 -2.50 20.17
CA GLY A 81 16.22 -2.73 19.82
C GLY A 81 16.39 -3.48 18.49
N SER A 82 15.53 -4.45 18.20
CA SER A 82 15.58 -5.20 16.93
C SER A 82 15.19 -4.34 15.73
N ILE A 83 14.30 -3.36 15.93
CA ILE A 83 13.96 -2.37 14.89
C ILE A 83 15.20 -1.51 14.59
N GLN A 84 15.87 -1.01 15.62
CA GLN A 84 17.08 -0.21 15.44
C GLN A 84 18.20 -1.01 14.76
N GLN A 85 18.45 -2.25 15.18
CA GLN A 85 19.43 -3.14 14.54
C GLN A 85 19.13 -3.38 13.06
N ALA A 86 17.86 -3.57 12.70
CA ALA A 86 17.46 -3.74 11.31
C ALA A 86 17.70 -2.47 10.48
N LEU A 87 17.40 -1.29 11.04
CA LEU A 87 17.69 0.00 10.41
C LEU A 87 19.20 0.21 10.22
N ASP A 88 20.00 -0.05 11.25
CA ASP A 88 21.47 0.12 11.21
C ASP A 88 22.12 -0.84 10.21
N ALA A 89 21.57 -2.05 10.06
CA ALA A 89 21.98 -3.02 9.06
C ALA A 89 21.48 -2.69 7.64
N GLY A 90 20.66 -1.64 7.47
CA GLY A 90 20.07 -1.28 6.18
C GLY A 90 19.16 -2.37 5.62
N LEU A 91 18.48 -3.13 6.49
CA LEU A 91 17.57 -4.17 6.07
C LEU A 91 16.37 -3.56 5.34
N MET A 92 16.10 -4.03 4.12
CA MET A 92 14.95 -3.63 3.33
C MET A 92 14.27 -4.84 2.71
N ALA A 93 12.94 -4.87 2.76
CA ALA A 93 12.14 -5.79 1.97
C ALA A 93 11.74 -5.08 0.66
N LEU A 94 12.40 -5.43 -0.44
CA LEU A 94 12.09 -4.92 -1.76
C LEU A 94 10.98 -5.78 -2.39
N PRO A 95 9.89 -5.18 -2.88
CA PRO A 95 8.80 -5.93 -3.48
C PRO A 95 9.19 -6.59 -4.83
N SER A 96 8.46 -7.60 -5.29
CA SER A 96 7.16 -8.02 -4.75
C SER A 96 7.12 -9.44 -4.20
N PHE A 97 6.58 -9.57 -2.97
CA PHE A 97 6.34 -10.85 -2.30
C PHE A 97 4.94 -11.43 -2.61
N ALA A 98 4.10 -10.72 -3.37
CA ALA A 98 2.76 -11.15 -3.75
C ALA A 98 2.38 -10.67 -5.17
N PRO A 99 1.50 -11.36 -5.90
CA PRO A 99 1.07 -10.91 -7.23
C PRO A 99 0.35 -9.55 -7.21
N GLY A 100 0.49 -8.79 -8.30
CA GLY A 100 -0.19 -7.50 -8.51
C GLY A 100 0.60 -6.31 -7.94
N GLY A 101 -0.02 -5.14 -7.94
CA GLY A 101 0.61 -3.91 -7.48
C GLY A 101 1.58 -3.23 -8.47
N PRO A 102 2.23 -2.14 -8.04
CA PRO A 102 3.04 -1.30 -8.91
C PRO A 102 4.37 -1.88 -9.36
N ILE A 103 4.84 -2.95 -8.70
CA ILE A 103 6.13 -3.60 -8.97
C ILE A 103 5.87 -5.10 -9.09
N SER A 104 5.23 -5.51 -10.18
CA SER A 104 4.81 -6.90 -10.41
C SER A 104 5.83 -7.72 -11.23
N ASP A 105 6.85 -7.05 -11.79
CA ASP A 105 7.88 -7.62 -12.67
C ASP A 105 9.10 -8.17 -11.92
N ARG A 106 9.15 -8.01 -10.59
CA ARG A 106 10.26 -8.45 -9.73
C ARG A 106 9.78 -9.41 -8.65
N SER A 107 10.64 -10.38 -8.34
CA SER A 107 10.47 -11.23 -7.16
C SER A 107 11.01 -10.50 -5.94
N GLY A 108 10.26 -10.55 -4.83
CA GLY A 108 10.64 -9.88 -3.60
C GLY A 108 11.93 -10.42 -3.00
N GLU A 109 12.72 -9.51 -2.44
CA GLU A 109 14.03 -9.80 -1.89
C GLU A 109 14.23 -9.03 -0.57
N ILE A 110 14.85 -9.68 0.42
CA ILE A 110 15.32 -9.00 1.63
C ILE A 110 16.81 -8.73 1.44
N ILE A 111 17.18 -7.46 1.39
CA ILE A 111 18.57 -7.01 1.26
C ILE A 111 19.05 -6.35 2.56
N GLY A 112 20.36 -6.15 2.69
CA GLY A 112 21.01 -5.50 3.83
C GLY A 112 22.03 -6.40 4.52
N GLY A 113 22.59 -5.91 5.63
CA GLY A 113 23.50 -6.67 6.49
C GLY A 113 22.78 -7.56 7.50
N THR A 114 23.52 -8.44 8.17
CA THR A 114 23.00 -9.21 9.30
C THR A 114 22.89 -8.29 10.53
N PRO A 115 21.69 -8.09 11.12
CA PRO A 115 21.55 -7.30 12.34
C PRO A 115 22.29 -7.98 13.51
N SER A 116 23.01 -7.17 14.29
CA SER A 116 23.86 -7.59 15.42
C SER A 116 23.26 -7.25 16.76
#